data_AF-A0A4D4KSZ8-F1
#
_entry.id   AF-A0A4D4KSZ8-F1
#
_cell.length_a   1.000
_cell.length_b   1.000
_cell.length_c   1.000
_cell.angle_alpha   90.00
_cell.angle_beta   90.00
_cell.angle_gamma   90.00
#
_symmetry.space_group_name_H-M   'P 1'
#
loop_
_entity.id
_entity.type
_entity.pdbx_description
1 polymer ?
#
loop_
_entity_poly.entity_id
_entity_poly.type
_entity_poly.pdbx_seq_one_letter_code
_entity_poly.pdbx_strand_id
1 'polypeptide(L)'
;MTVRTLPVGEHGLLIELDSGEAAEALHAELLRRAAARRLPAVREIVPAARTVFLDGLADPGRLAAELPGWRIPPLDRGDSEIVEVPVRYDGPDLDEVARRWG
;
A
#
# COMPACT_ATOMS: atom_id res chain seq x y z
N MET A 1 -0.81 -3.97 -14.56
CA MET A 1 -0.86 -4.12 -13.11
C MET A 1 -1.96 -5.11 -12.80
N THR A 2 -1.59 -6.27 -12.31
CA THR A 2 -2.51 -7.31 -11.88
C THR A 2 -2.96 -6.95 -10.48
N VAL A 3 -4.26 -7.00 -10.24
CA VAL A 3 -4.87 -6.73 -8.93
C VAL A 3 -5.61 -7.98 -8.52
N ARG A 4 -5.18 -8.61 -7.42
CA ARG A 4 -5.88 -9.74 -6.83
C ARG A 4 -6.49 -9.30 -5.51
N THR A 5 -7.78 -9.55 -5.36
CA THR A 5 -8.54 -9.16 -4.17
C THR A 5 -8.90 -10.41 -3.37
N LEU A 6 -8.69 -10.35 -2.06
CA LEU A 6 -8.92 -11.43 -1.12
C LEU A 6 -9.79 -10.93 0.03
N PRO A 7 -10.96 -11.53 0.29
CA PRO A 7 -11.73 -11.20 1.47
C PRO A 7 -10.95 -11.63 2.73
N VAL A 8 -10.96 -10.78 3.76
CA VAL A 8 -10.34 -11.05 5.06
C VAL A 8 -11.38 -10.78 6.13
N GLY A 9 -11.97 -11.84 6.67
CA GLY A 9 -13.13 -11.71 7.56
C GLY A 9 -14.36 -11.12 6.85
N GLU A 10 -15.27 -10.54 7.64
CA GLU A 10 -16.55 -10.02 7.14
C GLU A 10 -16.41 -8.64 6.48
N HIS A 11 -15.54 -7.78 7.02
CA HIS A 11 -15.42 -6.37 6.62
C HIS A 11 -14.06 -6.00 6.02
N GLY A 12 -13.17 -6.97 5.83
CA GLY A 12 -11.82 -6.76 5.35
C GLY A 12 -11.62 -7.14 3.88
N LEU A 13 -10.80 -6.36 3.19
CA LEU A 13 -10.35 -6.65 1.82
C LEU A 13 -8.83 -6.47 1.72
N LEU A 14 -8.12 -7.55 1.42
CA LEU A 14 -6.70 -7.48 1.08
C LEU A 14 -6.54 -7.40 -0.43
N ILE A 15 -5.75 -6.44 -0.88
CA ILE A 15 -5.47 -6.19 -2.29
C ILE A 15 -3.99 -6.48 -2.52
N GLU A 16 -3.68 -7.45 -3.36
CA GLU A 16 -2.32 -7.84 -3.73
C GLU A 16 -1.93 -7.24 -5.09
N LEU A 17 -0.68 -6.78 -5.20
CA LEU A 17 -0.16 -6.06 -6.35
C LEU A 17 1.21 -6.59 -6.80
N ASP A 18 1.56 -6.27 -8.06
CA ASP A 18 2.80 -6.71 -8.69
C ASP A 18 4.05 -6.01 -8.14
N SER A 19 3.98 -4.95 -7.34
CA SER A 19 5.16 -4.30 -6.77
C SER A 19 4.84 -3.43 -5.55
N GLY A 20 5.88 -2.96 -4.86
CA GLY A 20 5.72 -1.99 -3.78
C GLY A 20 5.28 -0.63 -4.28
N GLU A 21 5.83 -0.18 -5.41
CA GLU A 21 5.42 1.08 -6.05
C GLU A 21 3.94 1.03 -6.46
N ALA A 22 3.46 -0.13 -6.93
CA ALA A 22 2.05 -0.33 -7.23
C ALA A 22 1.18 -0.23 -5.96
N ALA A 23 1.61 -0.84 -4.85
CA ALA A 23 0.92 -0.76 -3.57
C ALA A 23 0.88 0.68 -3.02
N GLU A 24 1.99 1.41 -3.10
CA GLU A 24 2.06 2.82 -2.73
C GLU A 24 1.12 3.68 -3.61
N ALA A 25 1.12 3.47 -4.92
CA ALA A 25 0.24 4.19 -5.85
C ALA A 25 -1.25 3.93 -5.57
N LEU A 26 -1.62 2.68 -5.30
CA LEU A 26 -2.98 2.32 -4.91
C LEU A 26 -3.34 2.96 -3.56
N HIS A 27 -2.45 2.91 -2.57
CA HIS A 27 -2.66 3.54 -1.27
C HIS A 27 -2.93 5.04 -1.40
N ALA A 28 -2.13 5.76 -2.20
CA ALA A 28 -2.34 7.18 -2.48
C ALA A 28 -3.68 7.46 -3.20
N GLU A 29 -4.07 6.60 -4.17
CA GLU A 29 -5.37 6.69 -4.83
C GLU A 29 -6.55 6.51 -3.86
N LEU A 30 -6.46 5.53 -2.97
CA LEU A 30 -7.49 5.25 -1.97
C LEU A 30 -7.65 6.43 -1.01
N LEU A 31 -6.55 6.99 -0.50
CA LEU A 31 -6.57 8.19 0.34
C LEU A 31 -7.20 9.38 -0.38
N ARG A 32 -6.84 9.62 -1.65
CA ARG A 32 -7.42 10.71 -2.45
C ARG A 32 -8.92 10.51 -2.71
N ARG A 33 -9.38 9.28 -2.95
CA ARG A 33 -10.82 8.99 -3.10
C ARG A 33 -11.57 9.15 -1.79
N ALA A 34 -11.00 8.68 -0.68
CA ALA A 34 -11.57 8.85 0.65
C ALA A 34 -11.75 10.33 1.01
N ALA A 35 -10.70 11.14 0.83
CA ALA A 35 -10.74 12.59 1.06
C ALA A 35 -11.82 13.29 0.21
N ALA A 36 -12.03 12.81 -1.02
CA ALA A 36 -13.06 13.34 -1.91
C ALA A 36 -14.44 12.67 -1.77
N ARG A 37 -14.64 11.79 -0.77
CA ARG A 37 -15.89 11.03 -0.56
C ARG A 37 -16.35 10.21 -1.78
N ARG A 38 -15.38 9.72 -2.57
CA ARG A 38 -15.56 8.84 -3.73
C ARG A 38 -15.20 7.38 -3.44
N LEU A 39 -14.83 7.08 -2.20
CA LEU A 39 -14.61 5.72 -1.69
C LEU A 39 -15.76 5.36 -0.75
N PRO A 40 -16.24 4.10 -0.74
CA PRO A 40 -17.12 3.62 0.34
C PRO A 40 -16.50 3.88 1.72
N ALA A 41 -17.36 3.99 2.74
CA ALA A 41 -16.89 4.13 4.11
C ALA A 41 -15.97 2.96 4.47
N VAL A 42 -14.75 3.28 4.90
CA VAL A 42 -13.70 2.37 5.31
C VAL A 42 -13.11 2.91 6.60
N ARG A 43 -12.85 2.03 7.57
CA ARG A 43 -12.30 2.45 8.87
C ARG A 43 -10.80 2.71 8.74
N GLU A 44 -10.08 1.79 8.11
CA GLU A 44 -8.63 1.85 7.98
C GLU A 44 -8.15 1.43 6.59
N ILE A 45 -7.09 2.08 6.13
CA ILE A 45 -6.40 1.81 4.88
C ILE A 45 -4.93 1.60 5.24
N VAL A 46 -4.44 0.36 5.10
CA VAL A 46 -3.13 -0.05 5.61
C VAL A 46 -2.24 -0.50 4.45
N PRO A 47 -1.19 0.27 4.09
CA PRO A 47 -0.22 -0.16 3.09
C PRO A 47 0.77 -1.18 3.67
N ALA A 48 1.28 -2.06 2.81
CA ALA A 48 2.40 -2.95 3.11
C ALA A 48 3.28 -3.15 1.87
N ALA A 49 4.24 -4.08 1.93
CA ALA A 49 5.28 -4.24 0.91
C ALA A 49 4.76 -4.40 -0.53
N ARG A 50 3.68 -5.18 -0.76
CA ARG A 50 3.04 -5.37 -2.08
C ARG A 50 1.53 -5.52 -1.96
N THR A 51 0.97 -5.02 -0.87
CA THR A 51 -0.46 -5.15 -0.58
C THR A 51 -1.01 -3.87 0.03
N VAL A 52 -2.33 -3.69 -0.09
CA VAL A 52 -3.08 -2.71 0.68
C VAL A 52 -4.26 -3.45 1.33
N PHE A 53 -4.41 -3.31 2.63
CA PHE A 53 -5.54 -3.84 3.38
C PHE A 53 -6.55 -2.74 3.68
N LEU A 54 -7.82 -3.03 3.43
CA LEU A 54 -8.95 -2.18 3.78
C LEU A 54 -9.78 -2.86 4.86
N ASP A 55 -10.05 -2.14 5.94
CA ASP A 55 -10.82 -2.67 7.07
C ASP A 55 -12.08 -1.84 7.32
N GLY A 56 -13.15 -2.50 7.80
CA GLY A 56 -14.42 -1.86 8.12
C GLY A 56 -15.28 -1.50 6.92
N LEU A 57 -15.12 -2.19 5.79
CA LEU A 57 -16.00 -2.04 4.63
C LEU A 57 -17.37 -2.70 4.92
N ALA A 58 -18.45 -1.99 4.58
CA ALA A 58 -19.79 -2.57 4.66
C ALA A 58 -20.01 -3.67 3.60
N ASP A 59 -19.39 -3.54 2.43
CA ASP A 59 -19.44 -4.52 1.35
C ASP A 59 -18.06 -4.62 0.65
N PRO A 60 -17.17 -5.49 1.17
CA PRO A 60 -15.86 -5.74 0.54
C PRO A 60 -15.98 -6.29 -0.89
N GLY A 61 -17.01 -7.10 -1.16
CA GLY A 61 -17.20 -7.79 -2.43
C GLY A 61 -17.49 -6.83 -3.58
N ARG A 62 -18.29 -5.80 -3.33
CA ARG A 62 -18.54 -4.74 -4.30
C ARG A 62 -17.27 -3.99 -4.69
N LEU A 63 -16.48 -3.55 -3.70
CA LEU A 63 -15.23 -2.85 -3.99
C LEU A 63 -14.24 -3.75 -4.72
N ALA A 64 -14.17 -5.03 -4.34
CA ALA A 64 -13.35 -6.03 -5.01
C ALA A 64 -13.69 -6.20 -6.50
N ALA A 65 -14.97 -6.12 -6.86
CA ALA A 65 -15.43 -6.20 -8.24
C ALA A 65 -15.14 -4.93 -9.06
N GLU A 66 -15.13 -3.76 -8.42
CA GLU A 66 -14.87 -2.47 -9.08
C GLU A 66 -13.37 -2.22 -9.32
N LEU A 67 -12.50 -2.66 -8.41
CA LEU A 67 -11.06 -2.42 -8.40
C LEU A 67 -10.33 -2.73 -9.73
N PRO A 68 -10.59 -3.86 -10.43
CA PRO A 68 -9.94 -4.15 -11.71
C PRO A 68 -10.18 -3.10 -12.81
N GLY A 69 -11.28 -2.35 -12.72
CA GLY A 69 -11.63 -1.29 -13.67
C GLY A 69 -11.00 0.07 -13.33
N TRP A 70 -10.29 0.20 -12.20
CA TRP A 70 -9.76 1.48 -11.77
C TRP A 70 -8.48 1.84 -12.53
N ARG A 71 -8.40 3.11 -12.97
CA ARG A 71 -7.15 3.70 -13.39
C ARG A 71 -6.44 4.30 -12.18
N ILE A 72 -5.31 3.70 -11.79
CA ILE A 72 -4.46 4.18 -10.71
C ILE A 72 -3.30 4.96 -11.34
N PRO A 73 -3.18 6.27 -11.09
CA PRO A 73 -2.06 7.04 -11.58
C PRO A 73 -0.76 6.60 -10.88
N PRO A 74 0.40 6.74 -11.54
CA PRO A 74 1.69 6.57 -10.87
C PRO A 74 1.77 7.44 -9.62
N LEU A 75 2.48 6.95 -8.61
CA LEU A 75 2.74 7.72 -7.40
C LEU A 75 3.58 8.95 -7.75
N ASP A 76 3.06 10.13 -7.44
CA ASP A 76 3.86 11.35 -7.37
C ASP A 76 4.47 11.42 -5.98
N ARG A 77 5.81 11.30 -5.90
CA ARG A 77 6.53 11.35 -4.62
C ARG A 77 6.61 12.77 -4.07
N GLY A 78 6.33 13.79 -4.91
CA GLY A 78 6.43 15.20 -4.56
C GLY A 78 7.80 15.59 -3.98
N ASP A 79 7.91 16.85 -3.58
CA ASP A 79 8.97 17.30 -2.68
C ASP A 79 8.44 17.18 -1.25
N SER A 80 8.85 16.11 -0.56
CA SER A 80 8.60 15.95 0.87
C SER A 80 9.76 16.53 1.67
N GLU A 81 9.48 16.96 2.90
CA GLU A 81 10.54 17.39 3.83
C GLU A 81 11.54 16.25 4.07
N ILE A 82 12.82 16.53 3.88
CA ILE A 82 13.89 15.56 4.16
C ILE A 82 14.14 15.56 5.66
N VAL A 83 14.04 14.39 6.28
CA VAL A 83 14.39 14.18 7.68
C VAL A 83 15.71 13.41 7.75
N GLU A 84 16.73 14.00 8.36
CA GLU A 84 18.02 13.36 8.58
C GLU A 84 17.99 12.50 9.86
N VAL A 85 18.39 11.23 9.73
CA VAL A 85 18.46 10.29 10.85
C VAL A 85 19.93 9.90 11.07
N PRO A 86 20.58 10.30 12.18
CA PRO A 86 21.96 9.93 12.46
C PRO A 86 22.06 8.43 12.77
N VAL A 87 23.00 7.74 12.11
CA VAL A 87 23.20 6.29 12.24
C VAL A 87 24.66 5.99 12.59
N ARG A 88 24.88 5.17 13.63
CA ARG A 88 26.15 4.50 13.86
C ARG A 88 26.10 3.12 13.19
N TYR A 89 26.96 2.91 12.20
CA TYR A 89 27.02 1.65 11.46
C TYR A 89 27.90 0.63 12.19
N ASP A 90 27.42 0.13 13.33
CA ASP A 90 28.11 -0.90 14.14
C ASP A 90 27.18 -2.08 14.49
N GLY A 91 26.17 -2.30 13.66
CA GLY A 91 25.26 -3.45 13.79
C GLY A 91 26.01 -4.78 13.63
N PRO A 92 25.62 -5.83 14.38
CA PRO A 92 26.30 -7.13 14.35
C PRO A 92 26.28 -7.81 12.97
N ASP A 93 25.30 -7.47 12.14
CA ASP A 93 25.13 -8.06 10.81
C ASP A 93 25.91 -7.32 9.71
N LEU A 94 26.61 -6.22 10.04
CA LEU A 94 27.29 -5.37 9.05
C LEU A 94 28.28 -6.16 8.19
N ASP A 95 29.13 -6.97 8.85
CA ASP A 95 30.10 -7.81 8.14
C ASP A 95 29.42 -8.87 7.27
N GLU A 96 28.26 -9.37 7.70
CA GLU A 96 27.49 -10.34 6.92
C GLU A 96 26.89 -9.71 5.66
N VAL A 97 26.29 -8.52 5.79
CA VAL A 97 25.73 -7.78 4.66
C VAL A 97 26.80 -7.45 3.64
N ALA A 98 27.97 -6.96 4.08
CA ALA A 98 29.10 -6.68 3.20
C ALA A 98 29.50 -7.91 2.39
N ARG A 99 29.64 -9.08 3.04
CA ARG A 99 29.96 -10.33 2.34
C ARG A 99 28.92 -10.76 1.30
N ARG A 100 27.64 -10.47 1.53
CA ARG A 100 26.55 -10.82 0.60
C ARG A 100 26.45 -9.89 -0.59
N TRP A 101 26.94 -8.65 -0.47
CA TRP A 101 26.92 -7.65 -1.55
C TRP A 101 28.19 -7.62 -2.39
N GLY A 102 29.28 -8.25 -1.93
CA GLY A 102 30.58 -8.29 -2.64
C GLY A 102 31.39 -7.02 -2.44
#